data_AF-A0AAD5VJ18-F1
#
_entry.id   AF-A0AAD5VJ18-F1
#
_cell.length_a   1.000
_cell.length_b   1.000
_cell.length_c   1.000
_cell.angle_alpha   90.00
_cell.angle_beta   90.00
_cell.angle_gamma   90.00
#
_symmetry.space_group_name_H-M   'P 1'
#
loop_
_entity.id
_entity.type
_entity.pdbx_description
1 polymer ?
#
loop_
_entity_poly.entity_id
_entity_poly.type
_entity_poly.pdbx_seq_one_letter_code
_entity_poly.pdbx_strand_id
1 'polypeptide(L)'
;MVQSSMTPTKTIFKLAAGLVEFNVTFLTPIKPEDFVQQSIPFSYLYVDGFTSTDSQPHSIQIYCDILAEWAAADLDAVVTWNTSSEQRMIYHRINRGSPEVDRNWNCSNLTYQAGNADSTMRAQFIDSGVLDNSLNQSSKTVKDPNSDMDWLVFSFAVDLGTLSSTSRPDPVLWAIGIVEDSLVTYPLPPSSRVAYYWTKYLNDASVISNFLENFPSALNRSLEFDSEIMTAANKISSNYTEILSLVTRQIFASMEITVARNNDNSLDTSKTRIFMKDMGSTK
;
A
#
# COMPACT_ATOMS: atom_id res chain seq x y z
N MET A 1 -7.92 6.75 -19.31
CA MET A 1 -6.54 6.21 -19.25
C MET A 1 -5.84 6.59 -20.55
N VAL A 2 -4.76 7.35 -20.47
CA VAL A 2 -4.05 7.89 -21.65
C VAL A 2 -2.91 6.95 -22.08
N GLN A 3 -2.18 6.40 -21.11
CA GLN A 3 -1.07 5.48 -21.35
C GLN A 3 -0.82 4.61 -20.09
N SER A 4 -0.26 3.42 -20.28
CA SER A 4 0.39 2.66 -19.20
C SER A 4 1.79 2.23 -19.57
N SER A 5 2.66 2.13 -18.58
CA SER A 5 3.96 1.47 -18.70
C SER A 5 4.27 0.64 -17.46
N MET A 6 5.14 -0.35 -17.63
CA MET A 6 5.59 -1.21 -16.54
C MET A 6 7.10 -1.35 -16.59
N THR A 7 7.70 -1.38 -15.42
CA THR A 7 9.09 -1.73 -15.18
C THR A 7 9.12 -2.86 -14.14
N PRO A 8 10.29 -3.49 -13.89
CA PRO A 8 10.39 -4.56 -12.91
C PRO A 8 9.77 -4.21 -11.55
N THR A 9 9.90 -2.97 -11.08
CA THR A 9 9.38 -2.49 -9.78
C THR A 9 8.15 -1.59 -9.85
N LYS A 10 7.79 -1.03 -11.02
CA LYS A 10 6.71 -0.04 -11.15
C LYS A 10 5.63 -0.41 -12.16
N THR A 11 4.41 0.07 -11.87
CA THR A 11 3.33 0.19 -12.85
C THR A 11 2.85 1.63 -12.83
N ILE A 12 2.90 2.29 -13.99
CA ILE A 12 2.64 3.72 -14.13
C ILE A 12 1.46 3.89 -15.07
N PHE A 13 0.45 4.61 -14.62
CA PHE A 13 -0.72 4.99 -15.41
C PHE A 13 -0.72 6.50 -15.62
N LYS A 14 -0.68 6.94 -16.88
CA LYS A 14 -0.96 8.33 -17.22
C LYS A 14 -2.46 8.50 -17.38
N LEU A 15 -3.06 9.33 -16.55
CA LEU A 15 -4.50 9.59 -16.51
C LEU A 15 -4.79 11.06 -16.81
N ALA A 16 -6.06 11.33 -17.11
CA ALA A 16 -6.57 12.68 -17.28
C ALA A 16 -7.92 12.79 -16.55
N ALA A 17 -8.12 13.89 -15.83
CA ALA A 17 -9.38 14.29 -15.23
C ALA A 17 -9.71 15.70 -15.71
N GLY A 18 -10.71 15.82 -16.60
CA GLY A 18 -10.98 17.07 -17.30
C GLY A 18 -9.77 17.55 -18.10
N LEU A 19 -9.27 18.74 -17.77
CA LEU A 19 -8.15 19.42 -18.45
C LEU A 19 -6.83 19.28 -17.68
N VAL A 20 -6.75 18.33 -16.75
CA VAL A 20 -5.53 18.01 -15.99
C VAL A 20 -5.09 16.59 -16.27
N GLU A 21 -3.85 16.41 -16.73
CA GLU A 21 -3.17 15.12 -16.80
C GLU A 21 -2.27 14.90 -15.57
N PHE A 22 -2.10 13.65 -15.14
CA PHE A 22 -1.26 13.26 -14.01
C PHE A 22 -0.87 11.78 -14.13
N ASN A 23 0.09 11.33 -13.32
CA ASN A 23 0.45 9.92 -13.23
C ASN A 23 -0.01 9.30 -11.92
N VAL A 24 -0.43 8.04 -11.98
CA VAL A 24 -0.65 7.17 -10.82
C VAL A 24 0.37 6.05 -10.90
N THR A 25 1.23 5.92 -9.90
CA THR A 25 2.30 4.92 -9.89
C THR A 25 2.18 3.98 -8.70
N PHE A 26 2.12 2.68 -8.99
CA PHE A 26 2.33 1.62 -8.02
C PHE A 26 3.82 1.25 -8.02
N LEU A 27 4.48 1.38 -6.88
CA LEU A 27 5.88 1.04 -6.70
C LEU A 27 5.99 -0.03 -5.60
N THR A 28 6.56 -1.19 -5.95
CA THR A 28 6.94 -2.22 -4.99
C THR A 28 8.46 -2.29 -4.97
N PRO A 29 9.12 -1.72 -3.94
CA PRO A 29 10.59 -1.75 -3.85
C PRO A 29 11.09 -3.18 -3.72
N ILE A 30 12.17 -3.50 -4.43
CA ILE A 30 12.86 -4.79 -4.34
C ILE A 30 14.29 -4.48 -3.92
N LYS A 31 14.74 -5.08 -2.80
CA LYS A 31 16.09 -4.95 -2.27
C LYS A 31 16.57 -6.26 -1.61
N PRO A 32 16.91 -7.29 -2.40
CA PRO A 32 17.22 -8.62 -1.90
C PRO A 32 18.42 -8.68 -0.95
N GLU A 33 19.31 -7.68 -1.03
CA GLU A 33 20.54 -7.57 -0.23
C GLU A 33 20.27 -7.03 1.19
N ASP A 34 19.05 -6.56 1.47
CA ASP A 34 18.65 -6.02 2.77
C ASP A 34 17.34 -6.69 3.21
N PHE A 35 17.47 -7.76 3.99
CA PHE A 35 16.34 -8.56 4.44
C PHE A 35 15.33 -7.78 5.27
N VAL A 36 15.74 -6.71 5.96
CA VAL A 36 14.79 -5.85 6.66
C VAL A 36 13.89 -5.17 5.65
N GLN A 37 14.47 -4.52 4.63
CA GLN A 37 13.68 -3.80 3.63
C GLN A 37 12.89 -4.74 2.71
N GLN A 38 13.47 -5.86 2.30
CA GLN A 38 12.82 -6.82 1.40
C GLN A 38 11.63 -7.53 2.04
N SER A 39 11.60 -7.64 3.37
CA SER A 39 10.51 -8.30 4.08
C SER A 39 9.39 -7.36 4.52
N ILE A 40 9.52 -6.04 4.31
CA ILE A 40 8.41 -5.11 4.59
C ILE A 40 7.30 -5.38 3.57
N PRO A 41 6.08 -5.74 4.01
CA PRO A 41 5.01 -6.21 3.14
C PRO A 41 4.20 -5.06 2.55
N PHE A 42 4.85 -3.94 2.23
CA PHE A 42 4.20 -2.72 1.77
C PHE A 42 4.62 -2.34 0.34
N SER A 43 3.68 -1.73 -0.37
CA SER A 43 3.92 -1.04 -1.64
C SER A 43 3.49 0.41 -1.53
N TYR A 44 4.12 1.27 -2.32
CA TYR A 44 3.70 2.66 -2.45
C TYR A 44 2.68 2.79 -3.59
N LEU A 45 1.71 3.66 -3.36
CA LEU A 45 0.89 4.27 -4.39
C LEU A 45 1.18 5.76 -4.35
N TYR A 46 1.54 6.38 -5.46
CA TYR A 46 1.71 7.83 -5.49
C TYR A 46 1.15 8.46 -6.76
N VAL A 47 0.69 9.70 -6.61
CA VAL A 47 0.14 10.50 -7.70
C VAL A 47 0.99 11.75 -7.87
N ASP A 48 1.46 11.99 -9.10
CA ASP A 48 2.36 13.10 -9.40
C ASP A 48 2.17 13.65 -10.83
N GLY A 49 3.05 14.58 -11.21
CA GLY A 49 3.19 14.97 -12.60
C GLY A 49 2.06 15.84 -13.16
N PHE A 50 1.27 16.49 -12.31
CA PHE A 50 0.10 17.30 -12.72
C PHE A 50 0.44 18.33 -13.81
N THR A 51 -0.26 18.28 -14.94
CA THR A 51 -0.13 19.24 -16.05
C THR A 51 -1.49 19.67 -16.55
N SER A 52 -1.65 20.98 -16.77
CA SER A 52 -2.84 21.56 -17.41
C SER A 52 -2.73 21.47 -18.92
N THR A 53 -3.78 21.02 -19.60
CA THR A 53 -3.84 20.92 -21.07
C THR A 53 -4.36 22.18 -21.74
N ASP A 54 -4.97 23.10 -20.98
CA ASP A 54 -5.51 24.38 -21.47
C ASP A 54 -4.71 25.60 -20.99
N SER A 55 -3.64 25.37 -20.23
CA SER A 55 -2.82 26.40 -19.58
C SER A 55 -3.59 27.30 -18.60
N GLN A 56 -4.80 26.90 -18.17
CA GLN A 56 -5.56 27.59 -17.13
C GLN A 56 -5.30 26.98 -15.75
N PRO A 57 -5.56 27.74 -14.66
CA PRO A 57 -5.52 27.20 -13.32
C PRO A 57 -6.64 26.18 -13.05
N HIS A 58 -6.32 25.10 -12.34
CA HIS A 58 -7.27 24.05 -11.94
C HIS A 58 -7.12 23.70 -10.47
N SER A 59 -8.22 23.58 -9.74
CA SER A 59 -8.21 23.05 -8.38
C SER A 59 -8.14 21.51 -8.43
N ILE A 60 -7.32 20.91 -7.57
CA ILE A 60 -7.06 19.48 -7.58
C ILE A 60 -7.29 18.89 -6.19
N GLN A 61 -8.21 17.94 -6.12
CA GLN A 61 -8.42 17.06 -4.97
C GLN A 61 -8.23 15.62 -5.42
N ILE A 62 -7.67 14.78 -4.55
CA ILE A 62 -7.52 13.34 -4.81
C ILE A 62 -8.22 12.55 -3.72
N TYR A 63 -9.02 11.57 -4.13
CA TYR A 63 -9.63 10.58 -3.27
C TYR A 63 -9.05 9.20 -3.56
N CYS A 64 -8.74 8.45 -2.51
CA CYS A 64 -8.30 7.06 -2.57
C CYS A 64 -9.02 6.27 -1.48
N ASP A 65 -9.59 5.12 -1.82
CA ASP A 65 -10.21 4.21 -0.87
C ASP A 65 -9.70 2.77 -1.02
N ILE A 66 -9.85 1.99 0.03
CA ILE A 66 -9.77 0.53 -0.02
C ILE A 66 -11.05 -0.06 0.58
N LEU A 67 -11.50 -1.17 0.00
CA LEU A 67 -12.65 -1.92 0.50
C LEU A 67 -12.19 -2.89 1.60
N ALA A 68 -13.08 -3.17 2.56
CA ALA A 68 -12.84 -4.15 3.61
C ALA A 68 -12.59 -5.58 3.10
N GLU A 69 -12.97 -5.87 1.85
CA GLU A 69 -12.74 -7.17 1.20
C GLU A 69 -11.26 -7.54 1.15
N TRP A 70 -10.37 -6.54 1.14
CA TRP A 70 -8.92 -6.75 1.22
C TRP A 70 -8.49 -7.44 2.52
N ALA A 71 -9.25 -7.25 3.61
CA ALA A 71 -9.02 -7.91 4.89
C ALA A 71 -9.73 -9.26 5.00
N ALA A 72 -10.87 -9.45 4.32
CA ALA A 72 -11.60 -10.71 4.33
C ALA A 72 -12.36 -10.94 3.02
N ALA A 73 -12.05 -12.05 2.33
CA ALA A 73 -12.74 -12.45 1.10
C ALA A 73 -14.19 -12.93 1.32
N ASP A 74 -14.54 -13.30 2.56
CA ASP A 74 -15.91 -13.62 2.93
C ASP A 74 -16.67 -12.32 3.22
N LEU A 75 -17.68 -12.03 2.41
CA LEU A 75 -18.43 -10.77 2.46
C LEU A 75 -19.29 -10.64 3.73
N ASP A 76 -19.64 -11.78 4.35
CA ASP A 76 -20.38 -11.85 5.61
C ASP A 76 -19.44 -11.78 6.82
N ALA A 77 -18.12 -11.86 6.60
CA ALA A 77 -17.16 -11.77 7.68
C ALA A 77 -17.22 -10.38 8.32
N VAL A 78 -17.20 -10.39 9.64
CA VAL A 78 -17.13 -9.19 10.45
C VAL A 78 -15.67 -8.75 10.54
N VAL A 79 -15.37 -7.57 10.00
CA VAL A 79 -14.07 -6.91 10.18
C VAL A 79 -14.15 -5.90 11.31
N THR A 80 -12.99 -5.57 11.85
CA THR A 80 -12.84 -4.42 12.72
C THR A 80 -11.73 -3.53 12.20
N TRP A 81 -11.73 -2.28 12.61
CA TRP A 81 -10.68 -1.37 12.22
C TRP A 81 -10.36 -0.38 13.32
N ASN A 82 -9.14 0.14 13.24
CA ASN A 82 -8.73 1.33 13.95
C ASN A 82 -8.09 2.30 12.96
N THR A 83 -8.27 3.59 13.21
CA THR A 83 -7.55 4.65 12.50
C THR A 83 -6.59 5.28 13.46
N SER A 84 -5.32 5.15 13.17
CA SER A 84 -4.24 5.72 13.96
C SER A 84 -3.70 6.95 13.25
N SER A 85 -3.34 7.95 14.04
CA SER A 85 -2.65 9.13 13.56
C SER A 85 -1.36 9.29 14.33
N GLU A 86 -0.27 9.46 13.60
CA GLU A 86 1.06 9.75 14.11
C GLU A 86 1.50 11.12 13.59
N GLN A 87 2.64 11.64 14.08
CA GLN A 87 3.11 13.00 13.77
C GLN A 87 3.15 13.34 12.26
N ARG A 88 3.33 12.34 11.38
CA ARG A 88 3.51 12.53 9.93
C ARG A 88 2.67 11.59 9.07
N MET A 89 1.75 10.83 9.64
CA MET A 89 0.94 9.87 8.89
C MET A 89 -0.39 9.57 9.57
N ILE A 90 -1.38 9.24 8.76
CA ILE A 90 -2.64 8.64 9.20
C ILE A 90 -2.75 7.29 8.49
N TYR A 91 -3.11 6.24 9.22
CA TYR A 91 -3.30 4.92 8.63
C TYR A 91 -4.53 4.21 9.20
N HIS A 92 -5.18 3.43 8.35
CA HIS A 92 -6.26 2.53 8.74
C HIS A 92 -5.69 1.12 8.89
N ARG A 93 -5.85 0.51 10.06
CA ARG A 93 -5.58 -0.92 10.29
C ARG A 93 -6.89 -1.67 10.32
N ILE A 94 -7.07 -2.60 9.38
CA ILE A 94 -8.27 -3.41 9.24
C ILE A 94 -7.90 -4.84 9.65
N ASN A 95 -8.58 -5.39 10.66
CA ASN A 95 -8.30 -6.71 11.20
C ASN A 95 -9.49 -7.65 11.00
N ARG A 96 -9.20 -8.94 10.85
CA ARG A 96 -10.18 -10.02 11.03
C ARG A 96 -10.29 -10.30 12.54
N GLY A 97 -11.18 -9.61 13.26
CA GLY A 97 -11.35 -9.73 14.73
C GLY A 97 -11.01 -8.44 15.50
N SER A 98 -11.25 -8.42 16.82
CA SER A 98 -11.33 -7.22 17.67
C SER A 98 -10.08 -6.31 17.66
N PRO A 99 -10.23 -4.97 17.59
CA PRO A 99 -9.10 -4.04 17.48
C PRO A 99 -8.56 -3.61 18.85
N GLU A 100 -7.28 -3.22 18.89
CA GLU A 100 -6.72 -2.34 19.92
C GLU A 100 -6.77 -0.88 19.42
N VAL A 101 -6.93 0.08 20.34
CA VAL A 101 -7.24 1.49 20.05
C VAL A 101 -6.04 2.40 20.29
N ASP A 102 -5.70 3.30 19.35
CA ASP A 102 -4.85 4.47 19.63
C ASP A 102 -5.37 5.75 18.92
N ARG A 103 -5.10 6.97 19.46
CA ARG A 103 -5.84 8.22 19.14
C ARG A 103 -5.03 9.38 18.50
N ASN A 104 -5.67 10.01 17.50
CA ASN A 104 -5.73 11.41 16.99
C ASN A 104 -4.52 12.40 16.95
N TRP A 105 -4.18 12.87 15.74
CA TRP A 105 -3.77 14.24 15.34
C TRP A 105 -4.06 14.46 13.83
N ASN A 106 -3.78 15.66 13.28
CA ASN A 106 -4.15 16.12 11.94
C ASN A 106 -2.94 16.17 10.98
N CYS A 107 -3.08 15.64 9.76
CA CYS A 107 -2.16 15.89 8.65
C CYS A 107 -2.77 17.01 7.79
N SER A 108 -2.07 18.13 7.62
CA SER A 108 -2.61 19.30 6.93
C SER A 108 -3.12 18.94 5.53
N ASN A 109 -4.36 19.34 5.22
CA ASN A 109 -5.06 19.11 3.95
C ASN A 109 -5.44 17.66 3.62
N LEU A 110 -5.17 16.70 4.53
CA LEU A 110 -5.70 15.34 4.45
C LEU A 110 -7.00 15.27 5.26
N THR A 111 -8.05 14.75 4.63
CA THR A 111 -9.28 14.34 5.28
C THR A 111 -9.48 12.84 5.14
N TYR A 112 -10.11 12.19 6.10
CA TYR A 112 -10.25 10.74 6.13
C TYR A 112 -11.57 10.28 6.73
N GLN A 113 -12.05 9.12 6.30
CA GLN A 113 -13.19 8.43 6.89
C GLN A 113 -13.01 6.91 6.79
N ALA A 114 -13.49 6.21 7.80
CA ALA A 114 -13.40 4.76 7.88
C ALA A 114 -14.76 4.17 8.28
N GLY A 115 -15.18 3.11 7.59
CA GLY A 115 -16.30 2.30 8.03
C GLY A 115 -17.67 2.70 7.49
N ASN A 116 -17.73 3.52 6.44
CA ASN A 116 -18.96 3.89 5.74
C ASN A 116 -19.13 3.07 4.45
N ALA A 117 -20.32 3.16 3.84
CA ALA A 117 -20.56 2.62 2.51
C ALA A 117 -19.77 3.41 1.45
N ASP A 118 -19.20 2.71 0.47
CA ASP A 118 -18.45 3.30 -0.65
C ASP A 118 -19.29 4.31 -1.43
N SER A 119 -20.56 3.99 -1.67
CA SER A 119 -21.55 4.88 -2.29
C SER A 119 -21.64 6.24 -1.58
N THR A 120 -21.67 6.23 -0.25
CA THR A 120 -21.77 7.42 0.60
C THR A 120 -20.48 8.22 0.56
N MET A 121 -19.33 7.56 0.73
CA MET A 121 -18.02 8.25 0.79
C MET A 121 -17.65 8.89 -0.56
N ARG A 122 -17.90 8.19 -1.66
CA ARG A 122 -17.61 8.71 -2.99
C ARG A 122 -18.55 9.86 -3.36
N ALA A 123 -19.84 9.76 -3.02
CA ALA A 123 -20.79 10.85 -3.24
C ALA A 123 -20.40 12.10 -2.44
N GLN A 124 -20.05 11.94 -1.16
CA GLN A 124 -19.59 13.03 -0.32
C GLN A 124 -18.35 13.74 -0.88
N PHE A 125 -17.37 12.96 -1.35
CA PHE A 125 -16.18 13.53 -1.99
C PHE A 125 -16.51 14.25 -3.30
N ILE A 126 -17.41 13.71 -4.13
CA ILE A 126 -17.87 14.38 -5.35
C ILE A 126 -18.52 15.73 -5.03
N ASP A 127 -19.31 15.80 -3.96
CA ASP A 127 -20.07 17.01 -3.61
C ASP A 127 -19.19 18.09 -2.95
N SER A 128 -18.17 17.71 -2.18
CA SER A 128 -17.43 18.65 -1.31
C SER A 128 -15.92 18.70 -1.52
N GLY A 129 -15.34 17.72 -2.22
CA GLY A 129 -13.88 17.58 -2.38
C GLY A 129 -13.13 17.17 -1.11
N VAL A 130 -13.85 16.91 0.00
CA VAL A 130 -13.28 16.56 1.30
C VAL A 130 -14.12 15.48 2.00
N LEU A 131 -13.56 14.89 3.05
CA LEU A 131 -14.22 13.95 3.95
C LEU A 131 -14.43 14.58 5.34
N ASP A 132 -15.36 14.03 6.13
CA ASP A 132 -15.79 14.64 7.40
C ASP A 132 -14.78 14.52 8.56
N ASN A 133 -13.64 13.84 8.36
CA ASN A 133 -12.73 13.46 9.45
C ASN A 133 -13.44 12.67 10.55
N SER A 134 -14.38 11.82 10.17
CA SER A 134 -15.18 11.03 11.11
C SER A 134 -14.58 9.64 11.32
N LEU A 135 -14.59 9.23 12.59
CA LEU A 135 -14.17 7.91 13.03
C LEU A 135 -15.42 7.12 13.41
N ASN A 136 -15.87 6.22 12.55
CA ASN A 136 -16.81 5.19 12.98
C ASN A 136 -16.00 4.05 13.60
N GLN A 137 -15.57 4.18 14.86
CA GLN A 137 -14.92 3.08 15.57
C GLN A 137 -15.95 1.99 15.84
N SER A 138 -15.95 0.96 15.00
CA SER A 138 -16.92 -0.11 15.12
C SER A 138 -16.47 -1.33 14.32
N SER A 139 -17.22 -2.40 14.51
CA SER A 139 -17.10 -3.64 13.78
C SER A 139 -18.30 -3.77 12.85
N LYS A 140 -18.07 -4.11 11.59
CA LYS A 140 -19.13 -4.25 10.58
C LYS A 140 -18.76 -5.38 9.61
N THR A 141 -19.76 -5.97 8.97
CA THR A 141 -19.54 -6.91 7.85
C THR A 141 -18.84 -6.22 6.69
N VAL A 142 -18.06 -6.97 5.91
CA VAL A 142 -17.34 -6.47 4.72
C VAL A 142 -18.28 -5.78 3.73
N LYS A 143 -19.47 -6.38 3.53
CA LYS A 143 -20.58 -5.81 2.75
C LYS A 143 -21.84 -5.80 3.61
N ASP A 144 -22.70 -4.80 3.46
CA ASP A 144 -24.01 -4.83 4.10
C ASP A 144 -24.85 -5.99 3.51
N PRO A 145 -25.34 -6.94 4.34
CA PRO A 145 -26.09 -8.08 3.83
C PRO A 145 -27.46 -7.70 3.24
N ASN A 146 -27.95 -6.47 3.50
CA ASN A 146 -29.23 -5.98 3.01
C ASN A 146 -29.10 -4.99 1.84
N SER A 147 -27.88 -4.77 1.33
CA SER A 147 -27.64 -3.83 0.24
C SER A 147 -26.63 -4.39 -0.76
N ASP A 148 -26.97 -4.31 -2.04
CA ASP A 148 -26.08 -4.78 -3.10
C ASP A 148 -24.87 -3.86 -3.33
N MET A 149 -24.93 -2.62 -2.84
CA MET A 149 -23.99 -1.55 -3.18
C MET A 149 -23.32 -0.89 -1.97
N ASP A 150 -23.50 -1.41 -0.74
CA ASP A 150 -22.87 -0.82 0.44
C ASP A 150 -21.66 -1.65 0.89
N TRP A 151 -20.55 -1.40 0.20
CA TRP A 151 -19.26 -1.96 0.57
C TRP A 151 -18.59 -1.10 1.63
N LEU A 152 -18.00 -1.74 2.63
CA LEU A 152 -17.30 -1.04 3.68
C LEU A 152 -15.97 -0.48 3.16
N VAL A 153 -15.75 0.84 3.28
CA VAL A 153 -14.53 1.52 2.80
C VAL A 153 -13.74 2.26 3.85
N PHE A 154 -12.46 2.44 3.53
CA PHE A 154 -11.47 3.22 4.27
C PHE A 154 -10.83 4.20 3.30
N SER A 155 -11.08 5.48 3.53
CA SER A 155 -10.90 6.53 2.53
C SER A 155 -10.00 7.65 3.02
N PHE A 156 -9.14 8.11 2.13
CA PHE A 156 -8.36 9.32 2.25
C PHE A 156 -8.74 10.29 1.13
N ALA A 157 -8.84 11.58 1.46
CA ALA A 157 -8.99 12.66 0.49
C ALA A 157 -7.99 13.77 0.80
N VAL A 158 -7.25 14.22 -0.21
CA VAL A 158 -6.24 15.28 -0.07
C VAL A 158 -6.59 16.44 -1.01
N ASP A 159 -6.68 17.64 -0.45
CA ASP A 159 -6.74 18.87 -1.25
C ASP A 159 -5.31 19.35 -1.56
N LEU A 160 -4.99 19.36 -2.85
CA LEU A 160 -3.68 19.75 -3.37
C LEU A 160 -3.62 21.23 -3.78
N GLY A 161 -4.71 21.96 -3.62
CA GLY A 161 -4.83 23.35 -3.98
C GLY A 161 -4.96 23.53 -5.48
N THR A 162 -4.28 24.56 -6.02
CA THR A 162 -4.44 24.98 -7.41
C THR A 162 -3.18 24.72 -8.22
N LEU A 163 -3.31 23.92 -9.28
CA LEU A 163 -2.34 23.86 -10.36
C LEU A 163 -2.45 25.13 -11.20
N SER A 164 -1.33 25.80 -11.47
CA SER A 164 -1.25 26.98 -12.33
C SER A 164 0.08 27.02 -13.10
N SER A 165 0.31 28.07 -13.89
CA SER A 165 1.59 28.27 -14.58
C SER A 165 2.77 28.54 -13.62
N THR A 166 2.50 28.92 -12.37
CA THR A 166 3.53 29.28 -11.37
C THR A 166 3.52 28.37 -10.14
N SER A 167 2.54 27.47 -10.03
CA SER A 167 2.41 26.56 -8.90
C SER A 167 2.01 25.17 -9.39
N ARG A 168 2.75 24.15 -8.94
CA ARG A 168 2.43 22.75 -9.19
C ARG A 168 2.25 22.08 -7.83
N PRO A 169 1.18 21.30 -7.63
CA PRO A 169 1.02 20.59 -6.38
C PRO A 169 2.08 19.52 -6.16
N ASP A 170 2.40 19.29 -4.89
CA ASP A 170 3.29 18.22 -4.48
C ASP A 170 2.67 16.84 -4.75
N PRO A 171 3.50 15.80 -4.97
CA PRO A 171 3.02 14.43 -5.07
C PRO A 171 2.29 13.98 -3.82
N VAL A 172 1.27 13.14 -3.99
CA VAL A 172 0.61 12.45 -2.87
C VAL A 172 1.10 11.01 -2.80
N LEU A 173 1.37 10.54 -1.58
CA LEU A 173 1.95 9.24 -1.31
C LEU A 173 1.08 8.47 -0.31
N TRP A 174 0.75 7.24 -0.65
CA TRP A 174 0.14 6.25 0.24
C TRP A 174 1.03 5.01 0.33
N ALA A 175 0.90 4.29 1.44
CA ALA A 175 1.42 2.95 1.62
C ALA A 175 0.24 1.98 1.80
N ILE A 176 0.36 0.80 1.20
CA ILE A 176 -0.61 -0.28 1.35
C ILE A 176 0.12 -1.60 1.56
N GLY A 177 -0.42 -2.44 2.43
CA GLY A 177 -0.05 -3.84 2.47
C GLY A 177 -0.64 -4.58 3.66
N ILE A 178 -0.15 -5.81 3.86
CA ILE A 178 -0.73 -6.78 4.79
C ILE A 178 0.30 -7.11 5.85
N VAL A 179 -0.09 -6.96 7.11
CA VAL A 179 0.75 -7.30 8.26
C VAL A 179 0.20 -8.57 8.90
N GLU A 180 1.07 -9.56 9.10
CA GLU A 180 0.72 -10.82 9.75
C GLU A 180 1.54 -11.02 11.04
N ASP A 181 0.87 -11.49 12.09
CA ASP A 181 1.51 -11.78 13.38
C ASP A 181 2.44 -13.00 13.33
N SER A 182 2.20 -13.90 12.37
CA SER A 182 3.05 -15.04 12.03
C SER A 182 2.87 -15.43 10.57
N LEU A 183 3.99 -15.62 9.87
CA LEU A 183 4.00 -16.04 8.46
C LEU A 183 4.04 -17.55 8.28
N VAL A 184 4.76 -18.25 9.17
CA VAL A 184 4.91 -19.72 9.11
C VAL A 184 4.80 -20.29 10.51
N THR A 185 3.91 -21.26 10.68
CA THR A 185 3.76 -22.03 11.91
C THR A 185 4.05 -23.50 11.64
N TYR A 186 4.90 -24.11 12.48
CA TYR A 186 5.13 -25.55 12.47
C TYR A 186 4.27 -26.16 13.55
N PRO A 187 3.51 -27.23 13.25
CA PRO A 187 2.74 -27.92 14.28
C PRO A 187 3.62 -28.77 15.19
N LEU A 188 4.76 -29.28 14.68
CA LEU A 188 5.60 -30.26 15.37
C LEU A 188 7.10 -30.08 15.04
N PRO A 189 7.96 -29.74 16.02
CA PRO A 189 7.59 -29.12 17.29
C PRO A 189 6.88 -27.76 17.06
N PRO A 190 5.92 -27.36 17.90
CA PRO A 190 5.28 -26.05 17.81
C PRO A 190 6.30 -24.93 17.73
N SER A 191 6.32 -24.21 16.62
CA SER A 191 7.15 -23.01 16.49
C SER A 191 6.52 -22.04 15.50
N SER A 192 6.74 -20.75 15.73
CA SER A 192 6.24 -19.67 14.89
C SER A 192 7.40 -18.89 14.32
N ARG A 193 7.22 -18.43 13.10
CA ARG A 193 8.13 -17.53 12.39
C ARG A 193 7.39 -16.29 11.98
N VAL A 194 8.09 -15.17 12.01
CA VAL A 194 7.57 -13.86 11.66
C VAL A 194 8.42 -13.21 10.59
N ALA A 195 7.88 -12.17 9.97
CA ALA A 195 8.58 -11.39 8.96
C ALA A 195 9.88 -10.82 9.52
N TYR A 196 10.94 -10.84 8.71
CA TYR A 196 12.27 -10.44 9.14
C TYR A 196 12.33 -8.96 9.58
N TYR A 197 11.49 -8.09 9.03
CA TYR A 197 11.48 -6.66 9.39
C TYR A 197 11.18 -6.43 10.88
N TRP A 198 10.47 -7.34 11.55
CA TRP A 198 10.22 -7.26 13.00
C TRP A 198 11.50 -7.31 13.85
N THR A 199 12.65 -7.67 13.27
CA THR A 199 13.96 -7.56 13.94
C THR A 199 14.39 -6.11 14.16
N LYS A 200 13.81 -5.15 13.43
CA LYS A 200 14.12 -3.71 13.51
C LYS A 200 12.98 -2.87 14.07
N TYR A 201 11.74 -3.24 13.77
CA TYR A 201 10.55 -2.45 14.11
C TYR A 201 9.82 -3.08 15.31
N LEU A 202 9.21 -2.24 16.16
CA LEU A 202 8.53 -2.69 17.37
C LEU A 202 7.01 -2.78 17.22
N ASN A 203 6.46 -2.04 16.26
CA ASN A 203 5.03 -1.95 16.00
C ASN A 203 4.76 -1.45 14.57
N ASP A 204 3.51 -1.54 14.13
CA ASP A 204 3.07 -1.10 12.80
C ASP A 204 3.42 0.36 12.53
N ALA A 205 3.20 1.25 13.50
CA ALA A 205 3.47 2.67 13.35
C ALA A 205 4.94 2.94 12.98
N SER A 206 5.88 2.25 13.63
CA SER A 206 7.31 2.42 13.37
C SER A 206 7.74 1.91 11.99
N VAL A 207 7.15 0.81 11.49
CA VAL A 207 7.46 0.30 10.15
C VAL A 207 6.79 1.14 9.06
N ILE A 208 5.53 1.54 9.22
CA ILE A 208 4.81 2.38 8.25
C ILE A 208 5.47 3.75 8.14
N SER A 209 5.80 4.40 9.26
CA SER A 209 6.47 5.69 9.27
C SER A 209 7.81 5.62 8.55
N ASN A 210 8.65 4.62 8.90
CA ASN A 210 9.93 4.46 8.25
C ASN A 210 9.81 4.11 6.75
N PHE A 211 8.79 3.33 6.37
CA PHE A 211 8.50 3.04 4.97
C PHE A 211 8.17 4.34 4.22
N LEU A 212 7.19 5.12 4.69
CA LEU A 212 6.83 6.40 4.06
C LEU A 212 8.02 7.38 3.98
N GLU A 213 8.80 7.52 5.04
CA GLU A 213 10.00 8.39 5.06
C GLU A 213 11.11 7.92 4.09
N ASN A 214 11.22 6.62 3.86
CA ASN A 214 12.21 6.02 2.97
C ASN A 214 11.81 6.12 1.49
N PHE A 215 10.63 6.66 1.15
CA PHE A 215 10.15 6.71 -0.23
C PHE A 215 11.15 7.29 -1.25
N PRO A 216 11.81 8.45 -1.03
CA PRO A 216 12.77 8.98 -2.00
C PRO A 216 13.94 8.02 -2.27
N SER A 217 14.48 7.42 -1.20
CA SER A 217 15.56 6.45 -1.28
C SER A 217 15.12 5.12 -1.90
N ALA A 218 13.87 4.69 -1.65
CA ALA A 218 13.29 3.49 -2.23
C ALA A 218 13.02 3.67 -3.74
N LEU A 219 12.52 4.85 -4.15
CA LEU A 219 12.31 5.20 -5.54
C LEU A 219 13.63 5.19 -6.31
N ASN A 220 14.68 5.84 -5.78
CA ASN A 220 15.99 5.87 -6.44
C ASN A 220 16.57 4.47 -6.65
N ARG A 221 16.59 3.64 -5.60
CA ARG A 221 17.05 2.25 -5.71
C ARG A 221 16.22 1.42 -6.69
N SER A 222 14.91 1.66 -6.75
CA SER A 222 14.02 0.96 -7.67
C SER A 222 14.28 1.37 -9.13
N LEU A 223 14.63 2.63 -9.38
CA LEU A 223 15.06 3.10 -10.70
C LEU A 223 16.41 2.49 -11.11
N GLU A 224 17.36 2.39 -10.19
CA GLU A 224 18.65 1.73 -10.40
C GLU A 224 18.44 0.25 -10.73
N PHE A 225 17.68 -0.48 -9.90
CA PHE A 225 17.38 -1.90 -10.09
C PHE A 225 16.63 -2.17 -11.41
N ASP A 226 15.63 -1.33 -11.74
CA ASP A 226 14.94 -1.42 -13.03
C ASP A 226 15.92 -1.25 -14.19
N SER A 227 16.81 -0.25 -14.11
CA SER A 227 17.82 0.04 -15.14
C SER A 227 18.77 -1.15 -15.34
N GLU A 228 19.23 -1.76 -14.25
CA GLU A 228 20.10 -2.93 -14.29
C GLU A 228 19.43 -4.12 -15.00
N ILE A 229 18.21 -4.49 -14.56
CA ILE A 229 17.46 -5.60 -15.15
C ILE A 229 17.19 -5.32 -16.64
N MET A 230 16.63 -4.15 -16.97
CA MET A 230 16.25 -3.84 -18.34
C MET A 230 17.48 -3.74 -19.27
N THR A 231 18.61 -3.20 -18.79
CA THR A 231 19.84 -3.15 -19.57
C THR A 231 20.40 -4.55 -19.83
N ALA A 232 20.41 -5.42 -18.82
CA ALA A 232 20.86 -6.79 -19.00
C ALA A 232 19.93 -7.59 -19.93
N ALA A 233 18.61 -7.43 -19.77
CA ALA A 233 17.60 -8.12 -20.55
C ALA A 233 17.60 -7.71 -22.03
N ASN A 234 17.77 -6.41 -22.30
CA ASN A 234 17.81 -5.88 -23.67
C ASN A 234 19.01 -6.37 -24.49
N LYS A 235 20.10 -6.81 -23.84
CA LYS A 235 21.22 -7.49 -24.53
C LYS A 235 20.79 -8.83 -25.15
N ILE A 236 19.70 -9.42 -24.67
CA ILE A 236 19.13 -10.67 -25.19
C ILE A 236 18.02 -10.33 -26.21
N SER A 237 16.96 -9.62 -25.80
CA SER A 237 15.92 -9.12 -26.70
C SER A 237 14.97 -8.16 -25.97
N SER A 238 14.21 -7.36 -26.72
CA SER A 238 13.13 -6.52 -26.19
C SER A 238 12.02 -7.34 -25.50
N ASN A 239 11.63 -8.47 -26.09
CA ASN A 239 10.59 -9.33 -25.52
C ASN A 239 11.01 -9.90 -24.16
N TYR A 240 12.29 -10.21 -23.98
CA TYR A 240 12.81 -10.67 -22.70
C TYR A 240 12.78 -9.57 -21.64
N THR A 241 13.06 -8.32 -22.02
CA THR A 241 12.87 -7.15 -21.16
C THR A 241 11.42 -6.99 -20.72
N GLU A 242 10.47 -7.13 -21.63
CA GLU A 242 9.03 -7.06 -21.29
C GLU A 242 8.62 -8.16 -20.32
N ILE A 243 9.06 -9.41 -20.54
CA ILE A 243 8.82 -10.52 -19.62
C ILE A 243 9.37 -10.18 -18.23
N LEU A 244 10.62 -9.73 -18.13
CA LEU A 244 11.23 -9.40 -16.84
C LEU A 244 10.53 -8.22 -16.15
N SER A 245 10.09 -7.21 -16.88
CA SER A 245 9.25 -6.13 -16.33
C SER A 245 7.93 -6.65 -15.73
N LEU A 246 7.37 -7.72 -16.28
CA LEU A 246 6.11 -8.32 -15.79
C LEU A 246 6.32 -9.25 -14.58
N VAL A 247 7.34 -10.13 -14.64
CA VAL A 247 7.45 -11.24 -13.67
C VAL A 247 8.27 -10.90 -12.42
N THR A 248 9.12 -9.87 -12.46
CA THR A 248 10.07 -9.60 -11.36
C THR A 248 9.37 -9.42 -10.02
N ARG A 249 8.34 -8.55 -9.93
CA ARG A 249 7.54 -8.40 -8.70
C ARG A 249 6.87 -9.69 -8.25
N GLN A 250 6.39 -10.52 -9.17
CA GLN A 250 5.73 -11.79 -8.83
C GLN A 250 6.69 -12.79 -8.18
N ILE A 251 7.94 -12.84 -8.66
CA ILE A 251 8.98 -13.69 -8.07
C ILE A 251 9.22 -13.29 -6.62
N PHE A 252 9.43 -12.01 -6.35
CA PHE A 252 9.70 -11.53 -4.98
C PHE A 252 8.46 -11.54 -4.08
N ALA A 253 7.27 -11.27 -4.61
CA ALA A 253 6.02 -11.35 -3.86
C ALA A 253 5.66 -12.79 -3.43
N SER A 254 6.24 -13.80 -4.08
CA SER A 254 6.07 -15.19 -3.67
C SER A 254 6.98 -15.62 -2.50
N MET A 255 7.91 -14.75 -2.08
CA MET A 255 8.93 -15.04 -1.07
C MET A 255 8.58 -14.42 0.29
N GLU A 256 8.74 -15.21 1.34
CA GLU A 256 8.62 -14.77 2.74
C GLU A 256 9.96 -14.92 3.45
N ILE A 257 10.61 -13.80 3.78
CA ILE A 257 11.85 -13.81 4.57
C ILE A 257 11.47 -13.74 6.05
N THR A 258 11.84 -14.78 6.78
CA THR A 258 11.35 -14.99 8.14
C THR A 258 12.47 -15.21 9.13
N VAL A 259 12.20 -14.87 10.39
CA VAL A 259 13.02 -15.15 11.56
C VAL A 259 12.26 -16.03 12.55
N ALA A 260 12.97 -16.88 13.31
CA ALA A 260 12.34 -17.70 14.34
C ALA A 260 11.95 -16.85 15.55
N ARG A 261 10.74 -17.05 16.08
CA ARG A 261 10.31 -16.49 17.37
C ARG A 261 10.53 -17.54 18.46
N ASN A 262 11.33 -17.19 19.47
CA ASN A 262 11.57 -18.03 20.64
C ASN A 262 10.37 -17.96 21.61
N ASN A 263 10.35 -18.85 22.60
CA ASN A 263 9.28 -18.91 23.61
C ASN A 263 9.16 -17.64 24.47
N ASP A 264 10.22 -16.85 24.58
CA ASP A 264 10.26 -15.55 25.27
C ASP A 264 9.91 -14.36 24.35
N ASN A 265 9.38 -14.64 23.15
CA ASN A 265 9.11 -13.70 22.06
C ASN A 265 10.34 -13.02 21.44
N SER A 266 11.57 -13.35 21.85
CA SER A 266 12.77 -12.86 21.18
C SER A 266 12.91 -13.44 19.76
N LEU A 267 13.51 -12.68 18.86
CA LEU A 267 13.72 -13.07 17.46
C LEU A 267 15.16 -13.55 17.25
N ASP A 268 15.31 -14.77 16.71
CA ASP A 268 16.63 -15.39 16.46
C ASP A 268 17.04 -15.25 14.99
N THR A 269 17.78 -14.17 14.69
CA THR A 269 18.27 -13.84 13.33
C THR A 269 19.27 -14.87 12.78
N SER A 270 19.90 -15.68 13.62
CA SER A 270 20.78 -16.77 13.17
C SER A 270 20.00 -17.88 12.45
N LYS A 271 18.68 -17.97 12.70
CA LYS A 271 17.77 -18.95 12.10
C LYS A 271 16.89 -18.33 11.02
N THR A 272 17.46 -17.51 10.15
CA THR A 272 16.74 -16.91 9.02
C THR A 272 16.40 -17.96 7.96
N ARG A 273 15.19 -17.89 7.40
CA ARG A 273 14.74 -18.75 6.30
C ARG A 273 13.88 -17.96 5.33
N ILE A 274 14.02 -18.26 4.05
CA ILE A 274 13.16 -17.75 2.99
C ILE A 274 12.22 -18.90 2.58
N PHE A 275 10.92 -18.63 2.61
CA PHE A 275 9.91 -19.55 2.09
C PHE A 275 9.42 -19.03 0.77
N MET A 276 9.04 -19.94 -0.11
CA MET A 276 8.30 -19.61 -1.32
C MET A 276 7.07 -20.50 -1.34
N LYS A 277 5.91 -19.93 -1.67
CA LYS A 277 4.70 -20.73 -1.82
C LYS A 277 4.89 -21.72 -2.96
N ASP A 278 4.75 -23.02 -2.68
CA ASP A 278 4.67 -24.02 -3.73
C ASP A 278 3.36 -23.82 -4.51
N MET A 279 3.49 -23.37 -5.74
CA MET A 279 2.38 -23.20 -6.69
C MET A 279 2.19 -24.45 -7.57
N GLY A 280 3.01 -25.48 -7.38
CA GLY A 280 2.90 -26.77 -8.02
C GLY A 280 1.89 -27.67 -7.32
N SER A 281 1.16 -28.49 -8.08
CA SER A 281 0.31 -29.54 -7.55
C SER A 281 1.12 -30.80 -7.23
N THR A 282 2.23 -30.65 -6.49
CA THR A 282 3.01 -31.79 -6.01
C THR A 282 2.34 -32.35 -4.76
N LYS A 283 1.50 -33.36 -4.97
CA LYS A 283 1.01 -34.24 -3.90
C LYS A 283 2.13 -35.12 -3.36
#